data_AF-A0A9E0S8D0-F1
#
_entry.id   AF-A0A9E0S8D0-F1
#
_cell.length_a   1.000
_cell.length_b   1.000
_cell.length_c   1.000
_cell.angle_alpha   90.00
_cell.angle_beta   90.00
_cell.angle_gamma   90.00
#
_symmetry.space_group_name_H-M   'P 1'
#
loop_
_entity.id
_entity.type
_entity.pdbx_description
1 polymer ?
#
loop_
_entity_poly.entity_id
_entity_poly.type
_entity_poly.pdbx_seq_one_letter_code
_entity_poly.pdbx_strand_id
1 'polypeptide(L)'
;MLLQKTFQKFQVVSCQLHHERVALDAQNKPRFKQLDRTITFDRIPLCPKNLRSHRLGCAHSKVNIDFDRLLEQLLEVLPKQQKMIESFKQTFNQLIACIYELDHKKGQLEHDLALSELHSDGNQTNELQKDMNIVLIKHQESMDALELLRSDIERLIDDQLNIY
;
A
#
# COMPACT_ATOMS: atom_id res chain seq x y z
N MET A 1 24.78 11.52 -9.43
CA MET A 1 24.14 11.00 -10.67
C MET A 1 23.52 9.61 -10.55
N LEU A 2 24.19 8.54 -10.07
CA LEU A 2 23.58 7.19 -10.03
C LEU A 2 22.44 7.07 -8.98
N LEU A 3 22.63 7.63 -7.78
CA LEU A 3 21.67 7.51 -6.68
C LEU A 3 20.35 8.26 -6.97
N GLN A 4 20.43 9.46 -7.52
CA GLN A 4 19.27 10.25 -7.99
C GLN A 4 18.49 9.50 -9.09
N LYS A 5 19.18 8.90 -10.07
CA LYS A 5 18.55 8.07 -11.10
C LYS A 5 17.89 6.81 -10.53
N THR A 6 18.41 6.26 -9.44
CA THR A 6 17.76 5.15 -8.73
C THR A 6 16.53 5.62 -7.98
N PHE A 7 16.60 6.78 -7.30
CA PHE A 7 15.49 7.39 -6.58
C PHE A 7 14.29 7.68 -7.50
N GLN A 8 14.55 8.24 -8.68
CA GLN A 8 13.51 8.60 -9.66
C GLN A 8 12.73 7.40 -10.22
N LYS A 9 13.20 6.17 -10.02
CA LYS A 9 12.46 4.96 -10.43
C LYS A 9 11.31 4.64 -9.49
N PHE A 10 11.34 5.13 -8.25
CA PHE A 10 10.28 4.89 -7.29
C PHE A 10 9.11 5.82 -7.55
N GLN A 11 7.91 5.26 -7.59
CA GLN A 11 6.66 5.96 -7.86
C GLN A 11 5.67 5.67 -6.74
N VAL A 12 4.98 6.69 -6.23
CA VAL A 12 3.81 6.47 -5.38
C VAL A 12 2.59 6.40 -6.28
N VAL A 13 1.82 5.31 -6.17
CA VAL A 13 0.61 5.12 -6.97
C VAL A 13 -0.51 4.65 -6.05
N SER A 14 -1.52 5.49 -5.82
CA SER A 14 -2.69 5.09 -5.06
C SER A 14 -3.47 4.02 -5.81
N CYS A 15 -3.38 2.79 -5.32
CA CYS A 15 -4.06 1.63 -5.90
C CYS A 15 -5.46 1.42 -5.31
N GLN A 16 -5.89 2.25 -4.35
CA GLN A 16 -7.13 2.05 -3.58
C GLN A 16 -7.25 0.64 -2.99
N LEU A 17 -6.12 0.03 -2.61
CA LEU A 17 -6.02 -1.35 -2.12
C LEU A 17 -6.67 -2.39 -3.06
N HIS A 18 -6.67 -2.11 -4.37
CA HIS A 18 -7.21 -2.99 -5.40
C HIS A 18 -6.16 -4.02 -5.83
N HIS A 19 -5.68 -4.83 -4.88
CA HIS A 19 -4.66 -5.86 -5.10
C HIS A 19 -5.27 -7.20 -5.47
N GLU A 20 -6.41 -7.51 -4.85
CA GLU A 20 -7.22 -8.67 -5.08
C GLU A 20 -8.67 -8.36 -4.71
N ARG A 21 -9.58 -9.23 -5.15
CA ARG A 21 -11.01 -9.18 -4.80
C ARG A 21 -11.57 -10.59 -4.72
N VAL A 22 -12.68 -10.75 -4.03
CA VAL A 22 -13.48 -11.98 -4.06
C VAL A 22 -13.96 -12.24 -5.49
N ALA A 23 -13.76 -13.46 -5.97
CA ALA A 23 -14.21 -13.90 -7.28
C ALA A 23 -15.74 -14.02 -7.28
N LEU A 24 -16.38 -13.60 -8.37
CA LEU A 24 -17.82 -13.78 -8.57
C LEU A 24 -18.09 -14.89 -9.60
N ASP A 25 -19.21 -15.58 -9.46
CA ASP A 25 -19.72 -16.57 -10.43
C ASP A 25 -20.54 -15.91 -11.56
N ALA A 26 -21.13 -16.72 -12.44
CA ALA A 26 -21.94 -16.23 -13.56
C ALA A 26 -23.26 -15.53 -13.13
N GLN A 27 -23.65 -15.68 -11.86
CA GLN A 27 -24.84 -15.09 -11.26
C GLN A 27 -24.49 -13.91 -10.34
N ASN A 28 -23.26 -13.39 -10.42
CA ASN A 28 -22.73 -12.33 -9.55
C ASN A 28 -22.73 -12.68 -8.05
N LYS A 29 -22.58 -13.97 -7.70
CA LYS A 29 -22.43 -14.39 -6.30
C LYS A 29 -20.96 -14.68 -5.97
N PRO A 30 -20.53 -14.45 -4.71
CA PRO A 30 -19.20 -14.83 -4.26
C PRO A 30 -18.90 -16.30 -4.51
N ARG A 31 -17.76 -16.61 -5.12
CA ARG A 31 -17.24 -17.96 -5.25
C ARG A 31 -16.51 -18.35 -3.98
N PHE A 32 -16.90 -19.46 -3.38
CA PHE A 32 -16.28 -19.97 -2.17
C PHE A 32 -16.19 -21.49 -2.16
N LYS A 33 -15.34 -21.99 -1.26
CA LYS A 33 -15.29 -23.38 -0.84
C LYS A 33 -15.63 -23.43 0.64
N GLN A 34 -16.40 -24.44 1.03
CA GLN A 34 -16.66 -24.71 2.44
C GLN A 34 -15.93 -26.00 2.82
N LEU A 35 -15.08 -25.91 3.83
CA LEU A 35 -14.46 -27.06 4.49
C LEU A 35 -14.88 -27.03 5.95
N ASP A 36 -15.59 -28.06 6.38
CA ASP A 36 -16.25 -28.12 7.70
C ASP A 36 -17.14 -26.89 7.97
N ARG A 37 -16.73 -26.04 8.92
CA ARG A 37 -17.43 -24.82 9.34
C ARG A 37 -16.73 -23.54 8.86
N THR A 38 -15.73 -23.65 7.99
CA THR A 38 -14.97 -22.51 7.48
C THR A 38 -15.31 -22.26 6.02
N ILE A 39 -15.70 -21.02 5.71
CA ILE A 39 -15.90 -20.53 4.34
C ILE A 39 -14.62 -19.84 3.89
N THR A 40 -14.09 -20.25 2.75
CA THR A 40 -12.94 -19.60 2.11
C THR A 40 -13.34 -19.12 0.72
N PHE A 41 -13.22 -17.83 0.47
CA PHE A 41 -13.53 -17.24 -0.84
C PHE A 41 -12.36 -17.36 -1.81
N ASP A 42 -12.67 -17.67 -3.06
CA ASP A 42 -11.70 -17.58 -4.15
C ASP A 42 -11.33 -16.11 -4.37
N ARG A 43 -10.04 -15.77 -4.48
CA ARG A 43 -9.55 -14.40 -4.73
C ARG A 43 -8.89 -14.28 -6.10
N ILE A 44 -9.15 -13.18 -6.80
CA ILE A 44 -8.55 -12.85 -8.10
C ILE A 44 -7.52 -11.74 -7.90
N PRO A 45 -6.25 -11.92 -8.30
CA PRO A 45 -5.26 -10.85 -8.26
C PRO A 45 -5.57 -9.80 -9.35
N LEU A 46 -5.52 -8.52 -8.98
CA LEU A 46 -5.90 -7.40 -9.86
C LEU A 46 -4.72 -6.50 -10.23
N CYS A 47 -3.57 -6.67 -9.56
CA CYS A 47 -2.38 -5.86 -9.79
C CYS A 47 -1.30 -6.68 -10.53
N PRO A 48 -0.88 -6.24 -11.73
CA PRO A 48 0.22 -6.86 -12.48
C PRO A 48 1.54 -6.84 -11.69
N LYS A 49 2.22 -8.00 -11.62
CA LYS A 49 3.48 -8.14 -10.86
C LYS A 49 4.58 -7.19 -11.32
N ASN A 50 4.67 -6.91 -12.63
CA ASN A 50 5.66 -6.01 -13.22
C ASN A 50 5.49 -4.54 -12.78
N LEU A 51 4.28 -4.13 -12.39
CA LEU A 51 4.05 -2.78 -11.88
C LEU A 51 4.49 -2.63 -10.41
N ARG A 52 4.57 -3.74 -9.66
CA ARG A 52 4.95 -3.75 -8.24
C ARG A 52 6.44 -3.53 -7.98
N SER A 53 7.30 -3.64 -9.00
CA SER A 53 8.76 -3.46 -8.83
C SER A 53 9.19 -2.01 -8.66
N HIS A 54 8.31 -1.05 -8.91
CA HIS A 54 8.61 0.38 -8.89
C HIS A 54 7.62 1.21 -8.08
N ARG A 55 6.50 0.60 -7.65
CA ARG A 55 5.40 1.30 -6.96
C ARG A 55 5.48 1.15 -5.45
N LEU A 56 5.80 2.24 -4.77
CA LEU A 56 5.73 2.34 -3.32
C LEU A 56 4.26 2.29 -2.84
N GLY A 57 4.08 1.91 -1.58
CA GLY A 57 2.76 1.95 -0.93
C GLY A 57 1.84 0.79 -1.34
N CYS A 58 2.37 -0.28 -1.93
CA CYS A 58 1.67 -1.57 -2.00
C CYS A 58 2.18 -2.45 -0.85
N ALA A 59 1.24 -3.04 -0.09
CA ALA A 59 1.58 -4.05 0.90
C ALA A 59 2.36 -5.18 0.22
N HIS A 60 3.46 -5.63 0.84
CA HIS A 60 4.27 -6.77 0.38
C HIS A 60 5.10 -6.56 -0.89
N SER A 61 5.57 -5.34 -1.14
CA SER A 61 6.44 -5.08 -2.29
C SER A 61 7.91 -5.03 -1.88
N LYS A 62 8.75 -5.80 -2.59
CA LYS A 62 10.23 -5.72 -2.53
C LYS A 62 10.74 -4.28 -2.69
N VAL A 63 9.98 -3.46 -3.43
CA VAL A 63 10.29 -2.06 -3.67
C VAL A 63 10.35 -1.21 -2.39
N ASN A 64 9.57 -1.55 -1.34
CA ASN A 64 9.65 -0.83 -0.05
C ASN A 64 10.99 -1.11 0.65
N ILE A 65 11.48 -2.36 0.57
CA ILE A 65 12.79 -2.75 1.10
C ILE A 65 13.90 -2.06 0.30
N ASP A 66 13.78 -2.03 -1.02
CA ASP A 66 14.75 -1.38 -1.89
C ASP A 66 14.80 0.15 -1.63
N PHE A 67 13.66 0.77 -1.29
CA PHE A 67 13.59 2.18 -0.90
C PHE A 67 14.20 2.44 0.48
N ASP A 68 13.91 1.61 1.48
CA ASP A 68 14.52 1.72 2.81
C ASP A 68 16.05 1.62 2.74
N ARG A 69 16.55 0.69 1.92
CA ARG A 69 17.99 0.56 1.63
C ARG A 69 18.57 1.79 0.94
N LEU A 70 17.82 2.45 0.06
CA LEU A 70 18.26 3.70 -0.54
C LEU A 70 18.41 4.80 0.52
N LEU A 71 17.51 4.86 1.51
CA LEU A 71 17.65 5.79 2.63
C LEU A 71 18.90 5.49 3.47
N GLU A 72 19.26 4.21 3.65
CA GLU A 72 20.53 3.83 4.29
C GLU A 72 21.75 4.34 3.50
N GLN A 73 21.73 4.18 2.17
CA GLN A 73 22.80 4.70 1.31
C GLN A 73 22.90 6.24 1.38
N LEU A 74 21.77 6.94 1.51
CA LEU A 74 21.76 8.38 1.72
C LEU A 74 22.45 8.79 3.02
N LEU A 75 22.31 8.01 4.10
CA LEU A 75 23.03 8.27 5.35
C LEU A 75 24.55 8.22 5.17
N GLU A 76 25.04 7.27 4.37
CA GLU A 76 26.47 7.13 4.08
C GLU A 76 27.01 8.31 3.26
N VAL A 77 26.25 8.78 2.28
CA VAL A 77 26.68 9.85 1.35
C VAL A 77 26.47 11.24 1.95
N LEU A 78 25.46 11.42 2.80
CA LEU A 78 25.07 12.71 3.39
C LEU A 78 25.11 12.67 4.93
N PRO A 79 26.27 12.41 5.56
CA PRO A 79 26.36 12.24 7.01
C PRO A 79 25.95 13.51 7.79
N LYS A 80 26.09 14.70 7.19
CA LYS A 80 25.64 15.96 7.79
C LYS A 80 24.12 16.07 7.92
N GLN A 81 23.37 15.28 7.14
CA GLN A 81 21.91 15.26 7.12
C GLN A 81 21.32 14.05 7.84
N GLN A 82 22.13 13.32 8.62
CA GLN A 82 21.75 12.06 9.27
C GLN A 82 20.40 12.15 10.00
N LYS A 83 20.20 13.15 10.87
CA LYS A 83 18.96 13.30 11.64
C LYS A 83 17.72 13.45 10.75
N MET A 84 17.85 14.19 9.65
CA MET A 84 16.74 14.41 8.72
C MET A 84 16.40 13.11 7.97
N ILE A 85 17.42 12.40 7.48
CA ILE A 85 17.24 11.13 6.76
C ILE A 85 16.69 10.04 7.69
N GLU A 86 17.15 9.98 8.94
CA GLU A 86 16.57 9.08 9.96
C GLU A 86 15.09 9.39 10.22
N SER A 87 14.71 10.66 10.29
CA SER A 87 13.30 11.07 10.39
C SER A 87 12.51 10.60 9.16
N PHE A 88 13.03 10.78 7.95
CA PHE A 88 12.38 10.28 6.73
C PHE A 88 12.20 8.77 6.75
N LYS A 89 13.21 8.02 7.20
CA LYS A 89 13.15 6.57 7.35
C LYS A 89 12.08 6.15 8.36
N GLN A 90 11.96 6.84 9.49
CA GLN A 90 10.91 6.58 10.48
C GLN A 90 9.52 6.85 9.91
N THR A 91 9.30 8.01 9.28
CA THR A 91 8.03 8.36 8.65
C THR A 91 7.66 7.36 7.54
N PHE A 92 8.62 6.99 6.69
CA PHE A 92 8.41 5.99 5.64
C PHE A 92 7.91 4.66 6.23
N ASN A 93 8.62 4.13 7.23
CA ASN A 93 8.26 2.85 7.84
C ASN A 93 6.90 2.89 8.54
N GLN A 94 6.55 4.00 9.18
CA GLN A 94 5.21 4.20 9.76
C GLN A 94 4.11 4.22 8.68
N LEU A 95 4.32 4.93 7.57
CA LEU A 95 3.37 4.98 6.46
C LEU A 95 3.17 3.60 5.83
N ILE A 96 4.26 2.86 5.60
CA ILE A 96 4.18 1.50 5.05
C ILE A 96 3.45 0.54 6.01
N ALA A 97 3.68 0.64 7.31
CA ALA A 97 2.95 -0.15 8.31
C ALA A 97 1.45 0.17 8.31
N CYS A 98 1.09 1.47 8.26
CA CYS A 98 -0.31 1.90 8.16
C CYS A 98 -1.00 1.32 6.90
N ILE A 99 -0.33 1.42 5.74
CA ILE A 99 -0.85 0.87 4.47
C ILE A 99 -1.07 -0.64 4.57
N TYR A 100 -0.15 -1.36 5.22
CA TYR A 100 -0.27 -2.80 5.45
C TYR A 100 -1.49 -3.14 6.32
N GLU A 101 -1.70 -2.41 7.42
CA GLU A 101 -2.87 -2.62 8.29
C GLU A 101 -4.19 -2.33 7.57
N LEU A 102 -4.22 -1.30 6.73
CA LEU A 102 -5.39 -0.96 5.91
C LEU A 102 -5.69 -2.05 4.86
N ASP A 103 -4.68 -2.63 4.24
CA ASP A 103 -4.83 -3.75 3.28
C ASP A 103 -5.48 -4.97 3.95
N HIS A 104 -4.98 -5.36 5.13
CA HIS A 104 -5.58 -6.44 5.92
C HIS A 104 -7.02 -6.13 6.33
N LYS A 105 -7.27 -4.92 6.83
CA LYS A 105 -8.62 -4.50 7.24
C LYS A 105 -9.59 -4.52 6.06
N LYS A 106 -9.17 -4.06 4.88
CA LYS A 106 -9.99 -4.18 3.67
C LYS A 106 -10.28 -5.64 3.33
N GLY A 107 -9.27 -6.51 3.36
CA GLY A 107 -9.46 -7.94 3.10
C GLY A 107 -10.51 -8.58 4.01
N GLN A 108 -10.51 -8.21 5.30
CA GLN A 108 -11.52 -8.65 6.26
C GLN A 108 -12.91 -8.11 5.92
N LEU A 109 -13.03 -6.81 5.63
CA LEU A 109 -14.32 -6.20 5.27
C LEU A 109 -14.91 -6.80 3.99
N GLU A 110 -14.08 -7.14 2.99
CA GLU A 110 -14.54 -7.85 1.78
C GLU A 110 -15.07 -9.25 2.10
N HIS A 111 -14.43 -9.96 3.04
CA HIS A 111 -14.89 -11.25 3.50
C HIS A 111 -16.26 -11.13 4.20
N ASP A 112 -16.38 -10.17 5.12
CA ASP A 112 -17.61 -9.96 5.89
C ASP A 112 -18.77 -9.49 5.00
N LEU A 113 -18.49 -8.66 3.98
CA LEU A 113 -19.47 -8.26 2.97
C LEU A 113 -19.98 -9.49 2.20
N ALA A 114 -19.07 -10.34 1.72
CA ALA A 114 -19.44 -11.55 0.99
C ALA A 114 -20.28 -12.51 1.86
N LEU A 115 -19.99 -12.61 3.17
CA LEU A 115 -20.83 -13.37 4.10
C LEU A 115 -22.21 -12.74 4.29
N SER A 116 -22.28 -11.41 4.46
CA SER A 116 -23.54 -10.68 4.64
C SER A 116 -24.47 -10.83 3.42
N GLU A 117 -23.90 -10.79 2.21
CA GLU A 117 -24.62 -11.05 0.96
C GLU A 117 -25.21 -12.46 0.89
N LEU A 118 -24.49 -13.47 1.37
CA LEU A 118 -24.98 -14.85 1.42
C LEU A 118 -26.17 -15.01 2.40
N HIS A 119 -26.19 -14.23 3.48
CA HIS A 119 -27.23 -14.28 4.50
C HIS A 119 -28.38 -13.28 4.27
N SER A 120 -28.30 -12.44 3.23
CA SER A 120 -29.31 -11.41 2.91
C SER A 120 -29.53 -10.38 4.04
N ASP A 121 -28.49 -10.03 4.80
CA ASP A 121 -28.56 -9.01 5.86
C ASP A 121 -28.21 -7.61 5.32
N GLY A 122 -29.23 -6.91 4.82
CA GLY A 122 -29.05 -5.58 4.20
C GLY A 122 -28.58 -4.48 5.16
N ASN A 123 -28.86 -4.57 6.47
CA ASN A 123 -28.41 -3.56 7.42
C ASN A 123 -26.92 -3.70 7.71
N GLN A 124 -26.44 -4.94 7.88
CA GLN A 124 -25.02 -5.21 8.07
C GLN A 124 -24.19 -4.82 6.82
N THR A 125 -24.73 -5.05 5.62
CA THR A 125 -24.07 -4.68 4.36
C THR A 125 -23.77 -3.18 4.29
N ASN A 126 -24.72 -2.32 4.70
CA ASN A 126 -24.55 -0.87 4.66
C ASN A 126 -23.44 -0.37 5.61
N GLU A 127 -23.35 -0.92 6.81
CA GLU A 127 -22.30 -0.54 7.77
C GLU A 127 -20.91 -0.99 7.29
N LEU A 128 -20.80 -2.22 6.79
CA LEU A 128 -19.54 -2.73 6.22
C LEU A 128 -19.07 -1.89 5.02
N GLN A 129 -19.98 -1.40 4.19
CA GLN A 129 -19.66 -0.52 3.07
C GLN A 129 -19.16 0.86 3.53
N LYS A 130 -19.71 1.40 4.62
CA LYS A 130 -19.20 2.65 5.22
C LYS A 130 -17.78 2.44 5.76
N ASP A 131 -17.54 1.35 6.47
CA ASP A 131 -16.21 1.00 6.98
C ASP A 131 -15.20 0.81 5.84
N MET A 132 -15.62 0.20 4.74
CA MET A 132 -14.81 0.07 3.52
C MET A 132 -14.40 1.45 2.99
N ASN A 133 -15.36 2.38 2.88
CA ASN A 133 -15.07 3.74 2.41
C ASN A 133 -14.09 4.48 3.34
N ILE A 134 -14.21 4.31 4.66
CA ILE A 134 -13.26 4.89 5.63
C ILE A 134 -11.85 4.33 5.41
N VAL A 135 -11.71 3.02 5.17
CA VAL A 135 -10.42 2.40 4.88
C VAL A 135 -9.80 2.97 3.61
N LEU A 136 -10.60 3.15 2.55
CA LEU A 136 -10.13 3.72 1.29
C LEU A 136 -9.68 5.19 1.44
N ILE A 137 -10.40 5.99 2.22
CA ILE A 137 -10.02 7.38 2.53
C ILE A 137 -8.68 7.41 3.27
N LYS A 138 -8.53 6.62 4.35
CA LYS A 138 -7.28 6.55 5.11
C LYS A 138 -6.09 6.04 4.29
N HIS A 139 -6.35 5.12 3.36
CA HIS A 139 -5.33 4.68 2.42
C HIS A 139 -4.91 5.84 1.51
N GLN A 140 -5.86 6.59 0.95
CA GLN A 140 -5.53 7.76 0.12
C GLN A 140 -4.70 8.79 0.90
N GLU A 141 -5.08 9.10 2.13
CA GLU A 141 -4.31 10.00 3.02
C GLU A 141 -2.87 9.49 3.24
N SER A 142 -2.70 8.19 3.45
CA SER A 142 -1.38 7.57 3.60
C SER A 142 -0.55 7.65 2.32
N MET A 143 -1.17 7.51 1.16
CA MET A 143 -0.50 7.64 -0.14
C MET A 143 -0.09 9.08 -0.44
N ASP A 144 -0.93 10.05 -0.10
CA ASP A 144 -0.62 11.47 -0.25
C ASP A 144 0.58 11.86 0.65
N ALA A 145 0.58 11.40 1.91
CA ALA A 145 1.70 11.59 2.82
C ALA A 145 2.99 10.93 2.32
N LEU A 146 2.89 9.76 1.67
CA LEU A 146 4.03 9.06 1.09
C LEU A 146 4.61 9.80 -0.11
N GLU A 147 3.77 10.42 -0.95
CA GLU A 147 4.23 11.22 -2.09
C GLU A 147 4.88 12.53 -1.63
N LEU A 148 4.36 13.16 -0.57
CA LEU A 148 5.00 14.32 0.06
C LEU A 148 6.39 13.95 0.61
N LEU A 149 6.49 12.84 1.36
CA LEU A 149 7.76 12.35 1.88
C LEU A 149 8.76 12.07 0.76
N ARG A 150 8.32 11.40 -0.32
CA ARG A 150 9.15 11.16 -1.51
C ARG A 150 9.66 12.47 -2.10
N SER A 151 8.79 13.47 -2.26
CA SER A 151 9.15 14.77 -2.81
C SER A 151 10.16 15.52 -1.94
N ASP A 152 10.04 15.44 -0.62
CA ASP A 152 10.99 16.06 0.32
C ASP A 152 12.37 15.38 0.28
N ILE A 153 12.41 14.04 0.13
CA ILE A 153 13.66 13.31 -0.07
C ILE A 153 14.30 13.68 -1.42
N GLU A 154 13.50 13.82 -2.48
CA GLU A 154 13.99 14.25 -3.81
C GLU A 154 14.65 15.63 -3.73
N ARG A 155 13.98 16.58 -3.06
CA ARG A 155 14.52 17.93 -2.85
C ARG A 155 15.83 17.90 -2.06
N LEU A 156 15.91 17.09 -0.99
CA LEU A 156 17.16 16.92 -0.24
C LEU A 156 18.29 16.39 -1.13
N ILE A 157 18.01 15.39 -1.97
CA ILE A 157 18.98 14.83 -2.91
C ILE A 157 19.46 15.91 -3.87
N ASP A 158 18.54 16.70 -4.44
CA ASP A 158 18.88 17.74 -5.40
C ASP A 158 19.70 18.86 -4.75
N ASP A 159 19.28 19.34 -3.59
CA ASP A 159 19.96 20.42 -2.86
C ASP A 159 21.36 20.05 -2.40
N GLN A 160 21.62 18.76 -2.10
CA GLN A 160 22.91 18.33 -1.56
C GLN A 160 23.84 17.71 -2.61
N LEU A 161 23.30 17.12 -3.68
CA LEU A 161 24.09 16.38 -4.69
C LEU A 161 24.17 17.07 -6.05
N ASN A 162 23.35 18.10 -6.34
CA ASN A 162 23.45 18.90 -7.56
C ASN A 162 24.17 20.25 -7.33
N ILE A 163 24.86 20.44 -6.20
CA ILE A 163 25.83 21.53 -6.05
C ILE A 163 27.11 21.16 -6.82
N TYR A 164 27.06 21.13 -8.15
CA TYR A 164 28.20 21.28 -9.08
C TYR A 164 27.68 21.46 -10.51
#